data_AF-A0AAV3UNW0-F1
#
_entry.id   AF-A0AAV3UNW0-F1
#
_cell.length_a   1.000
_cell.length_b   1.000
_cell.length_c   1.000
_cell.angle_alpha   90.00
_cell.angle_beta   90.00
_cell.angle_gamma   90.00
#
_symmetry.space_group_name_H-M   'P 1'
#
loop_
_entity.id
_entity.type
_entity.pdbx_description
1 polymer ?
#
loop_
_entity_poly.entity_id
_entity_poly.type
_entity_poly.pdbx_seq_one_letter_code
_entity_poly.pdbx_strand_id
1 'polypeptide(L)'
;MSDDDPFADLGETLDDANDQDDSVSSQKMAESTTIDSTSEQSVTQDEGNDEDRDPMEDTAFSYEAASQRPFYARDETIEDFDAWLNYELERELSIRGYQNIVVREMTDALLRTVVEEDLVEEVAERFEQARNDAISESGQ
;
A
#
# COMPACT_ATOMS: atom_id res chain seq x y z
N MET A 1 -34.96 3.72 -36.30
CA MET A 1 -34.87 3.65 -34.83
C MET A 1 -33.49 3.10 -34.56
N SER A 2 -32.71 3.80 -33.75
CA SER A 2 -31.24 3.77 -33.78
C SER A 2 -30.69 2.53 -33.07
N ASP A 3 -30.32 1.51 -33.85
CA ASP A 3 -29.72 0.26 -33.38
C ASP A 3 -28.19 0.26 -33.47
N ASP A 4 -27.53 1.39 -33.18
CA ASP A 4 -26.06 1.48 -33.21
C ASP A 4 -25.54 2.42 -32.11
N ASP A 5 -26.14 2.32 -30.92
CA ASP A 5 -25.62 2.97 -29.71
C ASP A 5 -25.06 1.89 -28.76
N PRO A 6 -23.72 1.79 -28.62
CA PRO A 6 -23.09 0.80 -27.75
C PRO A 6 -23.33 1.06 -26.26
N PHE A 7 -23.98 2.17 -25.89
CA PHE A 7 -24.30 2.54 -24.52
C PHE A 7 -25.78 2.38 -24.15
N ALA A 8 -26.62 1.87 -25.06
CA ALA A 8 -28.06 1.69 -24.82
C ALA A 8 -28.36 0.74 -23.63
N ASP A 9 -27.47 -0.22 -23.36
CA ASP A 9 -27.59 -1.21 -22.27
C ASP A 9 -27.31 -0.61 -20.88
N LEU A 10 -26.69 0.58 -20.81
CA LEU A 10 -26.40 1.25 -19.52
C LEU A 10 -27.60 2.03 -18.96
N GLY A 11 -28.63 2.26 -19.77
CA GLY A 11 -29.85 2.93 -19.33
C GLY A 11 -30.70 2.06 -18.41
N GLU A 12 -30.70 0.73 -18.63
CA GLU A 12 -31.54 -0.21 -17.87
C GLU A 12 -31.01 -0.47 -16.45
N THR A 13 -29.70 -0.27 -16.21
CA THR A 13 -29.10 -0.48 -14.88
C THR A 13 -29.30 0.69 -13.92
N LEU A 14 -29.77 1.85 -14.38
CA LEU A 14 -29.95 3.04 -13.55
C LEU A 14 -31.39 3.19 -13.01
N ASP A 15 -32.36 2.47 -13.58
CA ASP A 15 -33.79 2.59 -13.23
C ASP A 15 -34.21 1.68 -12.05
N ASP A 16 -33.33 0.81 -11.54
CA ASP A 16 -33.55 0.03 -10.31
C ASP A 16 -32.95 0.70 -9.06
N ALA A 17 -32.45 1.93 -9.19
CA ALA A 17 -31.80 2.67 -8.11
C ALA A 17 -32.72 3.69 -7.41
N ASN A 18 -34.04 3.61 -7.60
CA ASN A 18 -34.95 4.65 -7.08
C ASN A 18 -36.20 4.08 -6.42
N ASP A 19 -36.01 3.35 -5.30
CA ASP A 19 -36.99 3.31 -4.20
C ASP A 19 -36.35 2.73 -2.93
N GLN A 20 -35.65 3.57 -2.15
CA GLN A 20 -35.86 3.69 -0.69
C GLN A 20 -34.89 4.72 -0.07
N ASP A 21 -35.47 5.86 0.27
CA ASP A 21 -34.98 6.86 1.20
C ASP A 21 -35.01 6.30 2.64
N ASP A 22 -33.89 6.36 3.37
CA ASP A 22 -33.84 7.07 4.67
C ASP A 22 -32.42 7.03 5.29
N SER A 23 -31.84 8.22 5.45
CA SER A 23 -30.88 8.66 6.48
C SER A 23 -29.71 7.74 6.90
N VAL A 24 -28.48 8.13 6.54
CA VAL A 24 -27.40 8.36 7.51
C VAL A 24 -26.26 9.16 6.90
N SER A 25 -26.00 10.31 7.53
CA SER A 25 -24.79 11.11 7.45
C SER A 25 -23.54 10.25 7.63
N SER A 26 -22.61 10.32 6.67
CA SER A 26 -21.15 10.28 6.92
C SER A 26 -20.42 10.67 5.63
N GLN A 27 -19.70 11.79 5.69
CA GLN A 27 -18.71 12.20 4.70
C GLN A 27 -17.77 11.04 4.40
N LYS A 28 -17.92 10.42 3.24
CA LYS A 28 -16.93 9.52 2.67
C LYS A 28 -16.02 10.40 1.81
N MET A 29 -14.84 10.72 2.34
CA MET A 29 -13.78 11.33 1.53
C MET A 29 -13.46 10.36 0.39
N ALA A 30 -13.77 10.78 -0.83
CA ALA A 30 -13.30 10.11 -2.02
C ALA A 30 -11.80 10.44 -2.15
N GLU A 31 -10.96 9.51 -1.75
CA GLU A 31 -9.55 9.52 -2.11
C GLU A 31 -9.47 9.24 -3.61
N SER A 32 -9.41 10.33 -4.39
CA SER A 32 -9.05 10.30 -5.80
C SER A 32 -7.56 10.02 -5.87
N THR A 33 -7.18 8.74 -5.90
CA THR A 33 -5.81 8.34 -6.24
C THR A 33 -5.55 8.62 -7.72
N THR A 34 -5.32 9.88 -8.06
CA THR A 34 -4.58 10.25 -9.27
C THR A 34 -3.13 9.87 -9.01
N ILE A 35 -2.75 8.67 -9.46
CA ILE A 35 -1.35 8.30 -9.71
C ILE A 35 -0.81 9.20 -10.83
N ASP A 36 -0.40 10.41 -10.46
CA ASP A 36 0.57 11.16 -11.26
C ASP A 36 1.95 10.59 -10.92
N SER A 37 2.27 9.46 -11.55
CA SER A 37 3.62 8.90 -11.55
C SER A 37 4.50 9.70 -12.49
N THR A 38 4.76 10.97 -12.17
CA THR A 38 5.94 11.66 -12.70
C THR A 38 7.15 11.22 -11.87
N SER A 39 7.55 9.96 -12.09
CA SER A 39 8.89 9.52 -11.72
C SER A 39 9.83 10.21 -12.70
N GLU A 40 10.56 11.23 -12.22
CA GLU A 40 11.75 11.73 -12.90
C GLU A 40 12.84 10.65 -12.78
N GLN A 41 12.62 9.54 -13.49
CA GLN A 41 13.64 8.57 -13.78
C GLN A 41 14.72 9.33 -14.55
N SER A 42 15.92 9.42 -13.96
CA SER A 42 17.10 9.89 -14.69
C SER A 42 17.18 9.06 -15.96
N VAL A 43 16.80 9.68 -17.08
CA VAL A 43 16.97 9.15 -18.41
C VAL A 43 18.48 9.06 -18.60
N THR A 44 19.04 7.90 -18.29
CA THR A 44 20.23 7.47 -19.00
C THR A 44 19.76 7.37 -20.44
N GLN A 45 20.03 8.43 -21.21
CA GLN A 45 19.91 8.41 -22.65
C GLN A 45 20.92 7.36 -23.10
N ASP A 46 20.47 6.12 -23.15
CA ASP A 46 21.05 5.12 -24.02
C ASP A 46 20.69 5.56 -25.44
N GLU A 47 21.47 6.48 -26.00
CA GLU A 47 21.48 6.79 -27.44
C GLU A 47 22.10 5.60 -28.20
N GLY A 48 21.53 4.41 -27.97
CA GLY A 48 21.95 3.13 -28.50
C GLY A 48 20.90 2.61 -29.48
N ASN A 49 21.01 3.04 -30.73
CA ASN A 49 20.48 2.39 -31.94
C ASN A 49 19.14 1.63 -31.78
N ASP A 50 18.00 2.32 -31.93
CA ASP A 50 16.64 1.75 -31.94
C ASP A 50 16.38 0.72 -33.08
N GLU A 51 17.37 0.42 -33.92
CA GLU A 51 17.22 -0.50 -35.07
C GLU A 51 17.37 -1.99 -34.72
N ASP A 52 17.85 -2.33 -33.51
CA ASP A 52 18.13 -3.73 -33.10
C ASP A 52 17.25 -4.26 -31.95
N ARG A 53 16.30 -3.48 -31.42
CA ARG A 53 15.35 -3.98 -30.41
C ARG A 53 14.23 -4.76 -31.09
N ASP A 54 14.14 -6.06 -30.84
CA ASP A 54 13.02 -6.87 -31.32
C ASP A 54 11.86 -6.72 -30.33
N PRO A 55 10.75 -6.05 -30.69
CA PRO A 55 9.63 -5.84 -29.77
C PRO A 55 8.95 -7.15 -29.32
N MET A 56 9.23 -8.29 -29.97
CA MET A 56 8.76 -9.61 -29.53
C MET A 56 9.62 -10.20 -28.41
N GLU A 57 10.89 -9.82 -28.30
CA GLU A 57 11.86 -10.39 -27.34
C GLU A 57 12.31 -9.36 -26.29
N ASP A 58 12.40 -8.09 -26.66
CA ASP A 58 12.85 -6.98 -25.82
C ASP A 58 11.67 -6.25 -25.19
N THR A 59 11.60 -6.29 -23.86
CA THR A 59 10.61 -5.52 -23.11
C THR A 59 10.91 -4.02 -23.19
N ALA A 60 9.92 -3.21 -23.57
CA ALA A 60 10.03 -1.76 -23.65
C ALA A 60 10.41 -1.10 -22.30
N PHE A 61 10.15 -1.78 -21.18
CA PHE A 61 10.55 -1.37 -19.84
C PHE A 61 11.15 -2.55 -19.10
N SER A 62 12.26 -2.31 -18.38
CA SER A 62 12.82 -3.29 -17.47
C SER A 62 11.86 -3.56 -16.31
N TYR A 63 11.36 -4.79 -16.21
CA TYR A 63 10.52 -5.20 -15.08
C TYR A 63 11.38 -5.78 -13.96
N GLU A 64 11.42 -5.11 -12.81
CA GLU A 64 11.95 -5.71 -11.59
C GLU A 64 10.88 -6.61 -10.97
N ALA A 65 11.17 -7.91 -10.85
CA ALA A 65 10.23 -8.85 -10.26
C ALA A 65 9.99 -8.50 -8.77
N ALA A 66 8.76 -8.15 -8.41
CA ALA A 66 8.38 -7.90 -7.03
C ALA A 66 8.39 -9.21 -6.21
N SER A 67 9.39 -9.40 -5.36
CA SER A 67 9.45 -10.52 -4.41
C SER A 67 8.50 -10.26 -3.22
N GLN A 68 7.25 -10.72 -3.31
CA GLN A 68 6.30 -10.63 -2.22
C GLN A 68 6.65 -11.62 -1.10
N ARG A 69 6.89 -11.12 0.11
CA ARG A 69 6.99 -11.94 1.33
C ARG A 69 5.81 -11.60 2.22
N PRO A 70 4.84 -12.51 2.39
CA PRO A 70 3.67 -12.19 3.19
C PRO A 70 4.07 -12.07 4.67
N PHE A 71 3.65 -10.98 5.30
CA PHE A 71 3.83 -10.73 6.72
C PHE A 71 2.45 -10.85 7.40
N TYR A 72 2.33 -11.78 8.34
CA TYR A 72 1.07 -12.06 9.02
C TYR A 72 1.20 -11.70 10.49
N ALA A 73 0.60 -10.58 10.87
CA ALA A 73 0.37 -10.20 12.25
C ALA A 73 -1.13 -10.28 12.57
N ARG A 74 -1.49 -10.21 13.85
CA ARG A 74 -2.89 -10.13 14.27
C ARG A 74 -3.47 -8.78 13.85
N ASP A 75 -4.78 -8.74 13.57
CA ASP A 75 -5.45 -7.52 13.11
C ASP A 75 -5.19 -6.32 14.03
N GLU A 76 -5.35 -6.51 15.35
CA GLU A 76 -5.05 -5.50 16.37
C GLU A 76 -3.61 -4.95 16.27
N THR A 77 -2.64 -5.82 16.00
CA THR A 77 -1.22 -5.44 15.90
C THR A 77 -0.94 -4.69 14.61
N ILE A 78 -1.62 -5.04 13.50
CA ILE A 78 -1.47 -4.34 12.22
C ILE A 78 -2.07 -2.93 12.33
N GLU A 79 -3.26 -2.80 12.93
CA GLU A 79 -3.91 -1.50 13.11
C GLU A 79 -3.07 -0.56 13.99
N ASP A 80 -2.56 -1.05 15.12
CA ASP A 80 -1.67 -0.29 16.00
C ASP A 80 -0.37 0.10 15.30
N PHE A 81 0.19 -0.82 14.50
CA PHE A 81 1.40 -0.57 13.73
C PHE A 81 1.19 0.53 12.68
N ASP A 82 0.12 0.45 11.89
CA ASP A 82 -0.20 1.43 10.85
C ASP A 82 -0.47 2.82 11.47
N ALA A 83 -1.17 2.86 12.60
CA ALA A 83 -1.41 4.11 13.33
C ALA A 83 -0.08 4.72 13.81
N TRP A 84 0.80 3.93 14.42
CA TRP A 84 2.09 4.42 14.88
C TRP A 84 2.97 4.91 13.73
N LEU A 85 2.97 4.20 12.60
CA LEU A 85 3.77 4.55 11.43
C LEU A 85 3.35 5.90 10.82
N ASN A 86 2.04 6.13 10.67
CA ASN A 86 1.50 7.36 10.08
C ASN A 86 1.47 8.55 11.04
N TYR A 87 1.24 8.33 12.34
CA TYR A 87 1.06 9.45 13.29
C TYR A 87 2.31 9.79 14.09
N GLU A 88 3.16 8.81 14.38
CA GLU A 88 4.36 9.03 15.19
C GLU A 88 5.60 9.12 14.29
N LEU A 89 5.87 8.08 13.51
CA LEU A 89 7.09 8.02 12.71
C LEU A 89 7.07 9.04 11.57
N GLU A 90 6.01 9.09 10.76
CA GLU A 90 5.90 10.07 9.66
C GLU A 90 5.94 11.51 10.19
N ARG A 91 5.27 11.78 11.32
CA ARG A 91 5.30 13.09 11.97
C ARG A 91 6.71 13.49 12.40
N GLU A 92 7.44 12.59 13.03
CA GLU A 92 8.83 12.83 13.45
C GLU A 92 9.74 13.08 12.24
N LEU A 93 9.56 12.33 11.15
CA LEU A 93 10.28 12.55 9.90
C LEU A 93 9.90 13.89 9.25
N SER A 94 8.64 14.29 9.34
CA SER A 94 8.15 15.59 8.86
C SER A 94 8.79 16.75 9.62
N ILE A 95 8.93 16.65 10.94
CA ILE A 95 9.64 17.64 11.76
C ILE A 95 11.11 17.75 11.33
N ARG A 96 11.72 16.65 10.89
CA ARG A 96 13.09 16.59 10.35
C ARG A 96 13.20 17.06 8.90
N GLY A 97 12.10 17.45 8.26
CA GLY A 97 12.06 18.03 6.92
C GLY A 97 11.78 17.05 5.79
N TYR A 98 11.48 15.78 6.10
CA TYR A 98 11.09 14.79 5.08
C TYR A 98 9.60 14.91 4.77
N GLN A 99 9.22 14.80 3.49
CA GLN A 99 7.83 14.88 3.03
C GLN A 99 7.63 13.86 1.90
N ASN A 100 6.37 13.52 1.61
CA ASN A 100 6.00 12.53 0.57
C ASN A 100 6.73 11.20 0.74
N ILE A 101 6.82 10.74 1.98
CA ILE A 101 7.60 9.55 2.35
C ILE A 101 6.82 8.31 1.94
N VAL A 102 7.46 7.41 1.22
CA VAL A 102 6.80 6.17 0.81
C VAL A 102 6.76 5.20 2.00
N VAL A 103 5.61 4.56 2.25
CA VAL A 103 5.46 3.58 3.35
C VAL A 103 6.57 2.53 3.34
N ARG A 104 6.96 2.06 2.14
CA ARG A 104 8.08 1.14 1.96
C ARG A 104 9.39 1.62 2.60
N GLU A 105 9.69 2.92 2.54
CA GLU A 105 10.91 3.48 3.14
C GLU A 105 10.84 3.47 4.66
N MET A 106 9.69 3.80 5.24
CA MET A 106 9.47 3.72 6.69
C MET A 106 9.55 2.28 7.20
N THR A 107 8.94 1.33 6.48
CA THR A 107 9.03 -0.10 6.81
C THR A 107 10.46 -0.63 6.64
N ASP A 108 11.19 -0.23 5.60
CA ASP A 108 12.59 -0.63 5.40
C ASP A 108 13.48 -0.10 6.54
N ALA A 109 13.32 1.18 6.92
CA ALA A 109 14.05 1.76 8.05
C ALA A 109 13.79 1.02 9.36
N LEU A 110 12.52 0.65 9.63
CA LEU A 110 12.16 -0.14 10.80
C LEU A 110 12.82 -1.52 10.78
N LEU A 111 12.69 -2.28 9.68
CA LEU A 111 13.26 -3.61 9.56
C LEU A 111 14.78 -3.60 9.69
N ARG A 112 15.45 -2.60 9.09
CA ARG A 112 16.89 -2.39 9.28
C ARG A 112 17.24 -2.09 10.72
N THR A 113 16.50 -1.22 11.39
CA THR A 113 16.75 -0.87 12.79
C THR A 113 16.72 -2.10 13.69
N VAL A 114 15.73 -2.98 13.51
CA VAL A 114 15.62 -4.22 14.30
C VAL A 114 16.85 -5.13 14.12
N VAL A 115 17.40 -5.19 12.91
CA VAL A 115 18.56 -6.04 12.60
C VAL A 115 19.89 -5.37 12.99
N GLU A 116 20.04 -4.08 12.73
CA GLU A 116 21.28 -3.33 12.95
C GLU A 116 21.53 -3.05 14.44
N GLU A 117 20.47 -2.79 15.20
CA GLU A 117 20.54 -2.56 16.65
C GLU A 117 20.47 -3.87 17.47
N ASP A 118 20.49 -5.03 16.81
CA ASP A 118 20.48 -6.37 17.43
C ASP A 118 19.35 -6.56 18.48
N LEU A 119 18.13 -6.14 18.14
CA LEU A 119 16.97 -6.17 19.05
C LEU A 119 16.38 -7.58 19.27
N VAL A 120 17.19 -8.62 19.11
CA VAL A 120 16.76 -10.03 19.17
C VAL A 120 16.23 -10.39 20.55
N GLU A 121 16.89 -9.92 21.61
CA GLU A 121 16.49 -10.23 22.99
C GLU A 121 15.14 -9.57 23.33
N GLU A 122 14.95 -8.29 22.97
CA GLU A 122 13.71 -7.56 23.22
C GLU A 122 12.53 -8.17 22.45
N VAL A 123 12.76 -8.58 21.20
CA VAL A 123 11.72 -9.25 20.40
C VAL A 123 11.39 -10.63 21.00
N ALA A 124 12.38 -11.38 21.47
CA ALA A 124 12.17 -12.66 22.13
C ALA A 124 11.35 -12.51 23.43
N GLU A 125 11.69 -11.53 24.26
CA GLU A 125 10.96 -11.25 25.51
C GLU A 125 9.49 -10.89 25.23
N ARG A 126 9.24 -10.01 24.23
CA ARG A 126 7.88 -9.64 23.81
C ARG A 126 7.09 -10.84 23.29
N PHE A 127 7.74 -11.73 22.56
CA PHE A 127 7.12 -12.97 22.09
C PHE A 127 6.73 -13.88 23.26
N GLU A 128 7.62 -14.07 24.23
CA GLU A 128 7.35 -14.89 25.41
C GLU A 128 6.18 -14.32 26.23
N GLN A 129 6.17 -13.01 26.44
CA GLN A 129 5.09 -12.33 27.13
C GLN A 129 3.74 -12.54 26.42
N ALA A 130 3.67 -12.23 25.11
CA ALA A 130 2.44 -12.39 24.33
C ALA A 130 1.93 -13.85 24.33
N ARG A 131 2.86 -14.83 24.37
CA ARG A 131 2.50 -16.25 24.46
C ARG A 131 1.91 -16.60 25.82
N ASN A 132 2.48 -16.09 26.91
CA ASN A 132 2.00 -16.34 28.27
C ASN A 132 0.64 -15.69 28.54
N ASP A 133 0.42 -14.48 28.02
CA ASP A 133 -0.85 -13.77 28.15
C ASP A 133 -1.98 -14.53 27.44
N ALA A 134 -1.75 -14.97 26.19
CA ALA A 134 -2.72 -15.77 25.45
C ALA A 134 -3.08 -17.10 26.13
N ILE A 135 -2.12 -17.75 26.82
CA ILE A 135 -2.38 -18.97 27.58
C ILE A 135 -3.25 -18.66 28.80
N SER A 136 -2.97 -17.57 29.50
CA SER A 136 -3.68 -17.15 30.70
C SER A 136 -5.15 -16.79 30.41
N GLU A 137 -5.40 -16.10 29.29
CA GLU A 137 -6.75 -15.75 28.84
C GLU A 137 -7.57 -16.98 28.39
N SER A 138 -6.91 -17.99 27.82
CA SER A 138 -7.57 -19.23 27.38
C SER A 138 -7.91 -20.22 28.50
N GLY A 139 -7.40 -19.98 29.72
CA GLY A 139 -7.59 -20.83 30.90
C GLY A 139 -8.73 -20.39 31.84
N GLN A 140 -9.46 -19.32 31.51
CA GLN A 140 -10.68 -18.85 32.18
C GLN A 140 -11.93 -19.24 31.40
#